data_AF-A0A7G8BCN8-F1
#
_entry.id   AF-A0A7G8BCN8-F1
#
_cell.length_a   1.000
_cell.length_b   1.000
_cell.length_c   1.000
_cell.angle_alpha   90.00
_cell.angle_beta   90.00
_cell.angle_gamma   90.00
#
_symmetry.space_group_name_H-M   'P 1'
#
loop_
_entity.id
_entity.type
_entity.pdbx_description
1 polymer ?
#
loop_
_entity_poly.entity_id
_entity_poly.type
_entity_poly.pdbx_seq_one_letter_code
_entity_poly.pdbx_strand_id
1 'polypeptide(L)'
;MSAQINLSSDSQDTSLEPAKLRIYLGAAPGVGKTYRMLEDAHMLRHQGIDIVIGLIETHGRKETADLIRDLEIIPQKEIVYRSVTLRELDIDAILARHPHTCIVDELAHTNVPGSRNRKRYEDVQELLDAGINVMTAFNVQHLETLNDAVSRSASTQIRETIPDSFLKRADEVVTVDVTIDELRTRLREGKIYSAEKVEQALANFFRKGNLNMLRELALRTTAEQVSTAASEYRRTQGLEQAPIPEKVMVCVSRRPGTERLIRTGARIAGRLATNWYAVYVENPDKDLRNNDPTAVQRLEEYERMARDLGAKVVVLKDKNVADALIAFSKKENISHVVFGQSARSRFDILLRGSIINRFLAEVRDTTVQVVPMSREKR
;
A
#
# COMPACT_ATOMS: atom_id res chain seq x y z
N MET A 1 40.54 -32.33 -49.60
CA MET A 1 40.30 -32.69 -48.19
C MET A 1 39.79 -31.44 -47.50
N SER A 2 38.46 -31.31 -47.46
CA SER A 2 37.75 -30.16 -46.91
C SER A 2 37.39 -30.48 -45.47
N ALA A 3 37.96 -29.76 -44.51
CA ALA A 3 37.65 -29.92 -43.10
C ALA A 3 36.35 -29.16 -42.77
N GLN A 4 35.38 -29.91 -42.22
CA GLN A 4 34.06 -29.45 -41.81
C GLN A 4 34.16 -28.40 -40.70
N ILE A 5 33.44 -27.29 -40.88
CA ILE A 5 33.10 -26.36 -39.81
C ILE A 5 31.76 -26.86 -39.24
N ASN A 6 31.81 -27.49 -38.06
CA ASN A 6 30.61 -27.76 -37.28
C ASN A 6 30.11 -26.44 -36.69
N LEU A 7 29.00 -25.93 -37.21
CA LEU A 7 28.16 -24.98 -36.49
C LEU A 7 27.43 -25.74 -35.38
N SER A 8 27.94 -25.62 -34.15
CA SER A 8 27.17 -25.94 -32.96
C SER A 8 26.02 -24.93 -32.83
N SER A 9 24.81 -25.44 -32.99
CA SER A 9 23.54 -24.78 -32.69
C SER A 9 23.47 -24.42 -31.21
N ASP A 10 23.64 -23.14 -30.87
CA ASP A 10 23.15 -22.60 -29.61
C ASP A 10 21.62 -22.58 -29.67
N SER A 11 21.01 -23.63 -29.11
CA SER A 11 19.60 -23.62 -28.72
C SER A 11 19.42 -22.52 -27.67
N GLN A 12 18.86 -21.39 -28.09
CA GLN A 12 18.31 -20.40 -27.18
C GLN A 12 17.20 -21.05 -26.38
N ASP A 13 17.50 -21.37 -25.13
CA ASP A 13 16.54 -21.75 -24.12
C ASP A 13 15.73 -20.48 -23.79
N THR A 14 14.68 -20.21 -24.58
CA THR A 14 13.69 -19.17 -24.26
C THR A 14 12.92 -19.64 -23.03
N SER A 15 13.46 -19.36 -21.85
CA SER A 15 12.66 -19.38 -20.62
C SER A 15 11.50 -18.42 -20.83
N LEU A 16 10.31 -18.95 -21.10
CA LEU A 16 9.08 -18.18 -21.24
C LEU A 16 8.95 -17.32 -19.98
N GLU A 17 8.95 -15.99 -20.14
CA GLU A 17 8.67 -15.09 -19.01
C GLU A 17 7.33 -15.51 -18.39
N PRO A 18 7.22 -15.55 -17.05
CA PRO A 18 5.97 -15.89 -16.40
C PRO A 18 4.89 -14.89 -16.80
N ALA A 19 3.66 -15.39 -16.99
CA ALA A 19 2.52 -14.55 -17.32
C ALA A 19 2.27 -13.51 -16.23
N LYS A 20 2.01 -12.28 -16.67
CA LYS A 20 1.83 -11.10 -15.83
C LYS A 20 0.36 -10.84 -15.55
N LEU A 21 0.04 -10.55 -14.30
CA LEU A 21 -1.28 -10.15 -13.83
C LEU A 21 -1.29 -8.66 -13.50
N ARG A 22 -2.07 -7.89 -14.28
CA ARG A 22 -2.34 -6.48 -14.03
C ARG A 22 -3.74 -6.30 -13.44
N ILE A 23 -3.83 -5.67 -12.28
CA ILE A 23 -5.08 -5.45 -11.55
C ILE A 23 -5.41 -3.96 -11.49
N TYR A 24 -6.62 -3.60 -11.90
CA TYR A 24 -7.22 -2.29 -11.72
C TYR A 24 -8.07 -2.29 -10.45
N LEU A 25 -7.54 -1.71 -9.37
CA LEU A 25 -8.21 -1.62 -8.07
C LEU A 25 -8.96 -0.30 -7.94
N GLY A 26 -10.23 -0.37 -7.55
CA GLY A 26 -11.03 0.83 -7.26
C GLY A 26 -11.68 0.80 -5.89
N ALA A 27 -11.99 1.97 -5.34
CA ALA A 27 -12.70 2.08 -4.07
C ALA A 27 -14.16 1.62 -4.19
N ALA A 28 -14.81 1.88 -5.32
CA ALA A 28 -16.25 1.68 -5.51
C ALA A 28 -16.63 1.46 -6.98
N PRO A 29 -17.85 0.98 -7.28
CA PRO A 29 -18.40 0.97 -8.63
C PRO A 29 -18.48 2.39 -9.20
N GLY A 30 -18.12 2.56 -10.47
CA GLY A 30 -18.22 3.86 -11.18
C GLY A 30 -16.98 4.77 -11.12
N VAL A 31 -15.92 4.35 -10.42
CA VAL A 31 -14.63 5.07 -10.42
C VAL A 31 -13.91 5.04 -11.78
N GLY A 32 -14.31 4.15 -12.70
CA GLY A 32 -13.78 4.09 -14.06
C GLY A 32 -12.78 2.96 -14.35
N LYS A 33 -12.75 1.90 -13.53
CA LYS A 33 -11.80 0.77 -13.69
C LYS A 33 -11.80 0.19 -15.10
N THR A 34 -12.96 -0.22 -15.61
CA THR A 34 -13.13 -0.81 -16.94
C THR A 34 -12.73 0.16 -18.05
N TYR A 35 -13.07 1.44 -17.90
CA TYR A 35 -12.68 2.49 -18.85
C TYR A 35 -11.16 2.61 -18.93
N ARG A 36 -10.49 2.71 -17.78
CA ARG A 36 -9.03 2.80 -17.71
C ARG A 36 -8.34 1.54 -18.24
N MET A 37 -8.87 0.36 -17.91
CA MET A 37 -8.37 -0.92 -18.40
C MET A 37 -8.43 -1.01 -19.94
N LEU A 38 -9.52 -0.53 -20.54
CA LEU A 38 -9.65 -0.43 -21.99
C LEU A 38 -8.69 0.57 -22.63
N GLU A 39 -8.46 1.74 -22.01
CA GLU A 39 -7.46 2.70 -22.50
C GLU A 39 -6.05 2.10 -22.53
N ASP A 40 -5.65 1.44 -21.44
CA ASP A 40 -4.33 0.80 -21.36
C ASP A 40 -4.23 -0.38 -22.35
N ALA A 41 -5.32 -1.10 -22.61
CA ALA A 41 -5.37 -2.13 -23.64
C ALA A 41 -5.14 -1.55 -25.04
N HIS A 42 -5.78 -0.43 -25.38
CA HIS A 42 -5.51 0.26 -26.66
C HIS A 42 -4.06 0.70 -26.78
N MET A 43 -3.45 1.21 -25.70
CA MET A 43 -2.04 1.57 -25.71
C MET A 43 -1.13 0.38 -26.02
N LEU A 44 -1.36 -0.77 -25.37
CA LEU A 44 -0.59 -1.99 -25.62
C LEU A 44 -0.82 -2.52 -27.05
N ARG A 45 -2.05 -2.46 -27.56
CA ARG A 45 -2.33 -2.86 -28.95
C ARG A 45 -1.62 -1.96 -29.95
N HIS A 46 -1.57 -0.65 -29.71
CA HIS A 46 -0.81 0.28 -30.56
C HIS A 46 0.70 -0.02 -30.56
N GLN A 47 1.21 -0.72 -29.54
CA GLN A 47 2.58 -1.22 -29.48
C GLN A 47 2.76 -2.58 -30.16
N GLY A 48 1.71 -3.13 -30.78
CA GLY A 48 1.74 -4.41 -31.48
C GLY A 48 1.51 -5.64 -30.59
N ILE A 49 1.06 -5.45 -29.34
CA ILE A 49 0.72 -6.55 -28.45
C ILE A 49 -0.63 -7.16 -28.85
N ASP A 50 -0.70 -8.49 -28.91
CA ASP A 50 -1.93 -9.25 -29.18
C ASP A 50 -2.86 -9.24 -27.96
N ILE A 51 -4.03 -8.61 -28.09
CA ILE A 51 -4.96 -8.40 -26.98
C ILE A 51 -6.36 -8.80 -27.39
N VAL A 52 -7.00 -9.61 -26.54
CA VAL A 52 -8.39 -10.00 -26.69
C VAL A 52 -9.21 -9.64 -25.45
N ILE A 53 -10.48 -9.34 -25.65
CA ILE A 53 -11.48 -9.23 -24.60
C ILE A 53 -12.09 -10.60 -24.41
N GLY A 54 -11.83 -11.23 -23.26
CA GLY A 54 -12.57 -12.42 -22.82
C GLY A 54 -13.91 -12.02 -22.20
N LEU A 55 -13.88 -11.02 -21.32
CA LEU A 55 -15.08 -10.52 -20.65
C LEU A 55 -14.93 -9.06 -20.23
N ILE A 56 -15.90 -8.23 -20.63
CA ILE A 56 -16.09 -6.87 -20.13
C ILE A 56 -17.56 -6.65 -19.82
N GLU A 57 -17.83 -6.08 -18.65
CA GLU A 57 -19.16 -5.64 -18.28
C GLU A 57 -19.29 -4.12 -18.44
N THR A 58 -20.09 -3.69 -19.43
CA THR A 58 -20.28 -2.27 -19.72
C THR A 58 -21.32 -1.62 -18.79
N HIS A 59 -22.16 -2.42 -18.11
CA HIS A 59 -23.30 -1.97 -17.32
C HIS A 59 -24.20 -0.96 -18.06
N GLY A 60 -24.32 -1.09 -19.38
CA GLY A 60 -25.12 -0.18 -20.22
C GLY A 60 -24.48 1.19 -20.47
N ARG A 61 -23.20 1.39 -20.13
CA ARG A 61 -22.49 2.65 -20.38
C ARG A 61 -22.04 2.72 -21.83
N LYS A 62 -22.70 3.60 -22.60
CA LYS A 62 -22.37 3.84 -24.01
C LYS A 62 -20.90 4.19 -24.22
N GLU A 63 -20.34 5.09 -23.41
CA GLU A 63 -18.93 5.49 -23.52
C GLU A 63 -17.95 4.32 -23.34
N THR A 64 -18.27 3.35 -22.47
CA THR A 64 -17.44 2.15 -22.25
C THR A 64 -17.62 1.14 -23.38
N ALA A 65 -18.84 0.98 -23.89
CA ALA A 65 -19.10 0.15 -25.07
C ALA A 65 -18.39 0.70 -26.32
N ASP A 66 -18.43 2.03 -26.50
CA ASP A 66 -17.77 2.74 -27.60
C ASP A 66 -16.22 2.66 -27.51
N LEU A 67 -15.67 2.34 -26.33
CA LEU A 67 -14.23 2.12 -26.13
C LEU A 67 -13.77 0.72 -26.53
N ILE A 68 -14.66 -0.27 -26.66
CA ILE A 68 -14.29 -1.60 -27.15
C ILE A 68 -13.74 -1.49 -28.58
N ARG A 69 -14.39 -0.68 -29.42
CA ARG A 69 -14.00 -0.37 -30.80
C ARG A 69 -13.66 -1.62 -31.60
N ASP A 70 -12.40 -1.75 -31.98
CA ASP A 70 -11.84 -2.76 -32.85
C ASP A 70 -11.11 -3.85 -32.07
N LEU A 71 -11.14 -3.86 -30.73
CA LEU A 71 -10.53 -4.91 -29.92
C LEU A 71 -11.22 -6.25 -30.22
N GLU A 72 -10.44 -7.30 -30.43
CA GLU A 72 -10.97 -8.65 -30.66
C GLU A 72 -11.72 -9.11 -29.41
N ILE A 73 -12.91 -9.69 -29.58
CA ILE A 73 -13.74 -10.19 -28.48
C ILE A 73 -13.94 -11.69 -28.67
N ILE A 74 -13.61 -12.48 -27.66
CA ILE A 74 -13.96 -13.89 -27.62
C ILE A 74 -15.45 -14.01 -27.23
N PRO A 75 -16.29 -14.69 -28.04
CA PRO A 75 -17.69 -14.88 -27.69
C PRO A 75 -17.85 -15.57 -26.34
N GLN A 76 -18.79 -15.10 -25.55
CA GLN A 76 -19.12 -15.69 -24.24
C GLN A 76 -19.81 -17.05 -24.41
N LYS A 77 -19.55 -17.95 -23.48
CA LYS A 77 -20.18 -19.27 -23.40
C LYS A 77 -21.58 -19.13 -22.80
N GLU A 78 -22.58 -19.68 -23.48
CA GLU A 78 -23.95 -19.71 -22.98
C GLU A 78 -24.19 -20.95 -22.11
N ILE A 79 -24.67 -20.76 -20.87
CA ILE A 79 -24.93 -21.81 -19.89
C ILE A 79 -26.39 -21.71 -19.46
N VAL A 80 -27.14 -22.80 -19.63
CA VAL A 80 -28.54 -22.87 -19.20
C VAL A 80 -28.61 -23.30 -17.74
N TYR A 81 -29.10 -22.41 -16.87
CA TYR A 81 -29.28 -22.67 -15.44
C TYR A 81 -30.69 -22.25 -14.99
N ARG A 82 -31.44 -23.19 -14.38
CA ARG A 82 -32.83 -22.97 -13.91
C ARG A 82 -33.73 -22.30 -14.96
N SER A 83 -33.65 -22.78 -16.21
CA SER A 83 -34.43 -22.28 -17.36
C SER A 83 -34.09 -20.86 -17.81
N VAL A 84 -32.97 -20.29 -17.35
CA VAL A 84 -32.43 -19.01 -17.84
C VAL A 84 -31.09 -19.29 -18.51
N THR A 85 -30.88 -18.72 -19.70
CA THR A 85 -29.57 -18.73 -20.36
C THR A 85 -28.72 -17.59 -19.80
N LEU A 86 -27.61 -17.94 -19.17
CA LEU A 86 -26.63 -17.01 -18.65
C LEU A 86 -25.37 -17.07 -19.52
N ARG A 87 -24.61 -15.98 -19.55
CA ARG A 87 -23.38 -15.87 -20.34
C ARG A 87 -22.17 -15.80 -19.42
N GLU A 88 -21.13 -16.52 -19.77
CA GLU A 88 -19.90 -16.62 -19.00
C GLU A 88 -18.65 -16.53 -19.87
N LEU A 89 -17.51 -16.30 -19.21
CA LEU A 89 -16.20 -16.34 -19.84
C LEU A 89 -15.95 -17.70 -20.50
N ASP A 90 -15.58 -17.71 -21.79
CA ASP A 90 -15.20 -18.94 -22.49
C ASP A 90 -13.69 -19.17 -22.38
N ILE A 91 -13.29 -19.80 -21.27
CA ILE A 91 -11.89 -20.12 -20.98
C ILE A 91 -11.29 -21.02 -22.06
N ASP A 92 -12.06 -22.02 -22.52
CA ASP A 92 -11.58 -23.00 -23.49
C ASP A 92 -11.27 -22.32 -24.84
N ALA A 93 -12.12 -21.37 -25.26
CA ALA A 93 -11.89 -20.57 -26.46
C ALA A 93 -10.68 -19.63 -26.32
N ILE A 94 -10.49 -19.00 -25.15
CA ILE A 94 -9.33 -18.13 -24.90
C ILE A 94 -8.03 -18.94 -24.91
N LEU A 95 -8.01 -20.11 -24.26
CA LEU A 95 -6.85 -21.00 -24.25
C LEU A 95 -6.51 -21.51 -25.65
N ALA A 96 -7.52 -21.83 -26.46
CA ALA A 96 -7.32 -22.23 -27.85
C ALA A 96 -6.80 -21.08 -28.73
N ARG A 97 -7.23 -19.84 -28.48
CA ARG A 97 -6.75 -18.63 -29.19
C ARG A 97 -5.35 -18.21 -28.75
N HIS A 98 -4.96 -18.53 -27.52
CA HIS A 98 -3.67 -18.25 -26.89
C HIS A 98 -3.15 -16.82 -27.17
N PRO A 99 -3.90 -15.77 -26.77
CA PRO A 99 -3.48 -14.39 -26.95
C PRO A 99 -2.30 -14.03 -26.04
N HIS A 100 -1.54 -12.98 -26.38
CA HIS A 100 -0.54 -12.47 -25.45
C HIS A 100 -1.19 -11.91 -24.16
N THR A 101 -2.29 -11.15 -24.29
CA THR A 101 -3.01 -10.60 -23.14
C THR A 101 -4.53 -10.77 -23.29
N CYS A 102 -5.20 -11.22 -22.22
CA CYS A 102 -6.64 -11.32 -22.13
C CYS A 102 -7.21 -10.32 -21.10
N ILE A 103 -8.30 -9.63 -21.47
CA ILE A 103 -9.05 -8.77 -20.54
C ILE A 103 -10.19 -9.56 -19.91
N VAL A 104 -10.26 -9.56 -18.58
CA VAL A 104 -11.30 -10.25 -17.79
C VAL A 104 -11.78 -9.34 -16.67
N ASP A 105 -12.93 -8.69 -16.85
CA ASP A 105 -13.54 -7.84 -15.83
C ASP A 105 -14.30 -8.65 -14.75
N GLU A 106 -14.72 -7.96 -13.68
CA GLU A 106 -15.49 -8.51 -12.56
C GLU A 106 -14.82 -9.71 -11.86
N LEU A 107 -13.56 -9.56 -11.47
CA LEU A 107 -12.76 -10.64 -10.85
C LEU A 107 -13.43 -11.35 -9.66
N ALA A 108 -14.26 -10.63 -8.90
CA ALA A 108 -14.93 -11.16 -7.70
C ALA A 108 -16.11 -12.10 -8.01
N HIS A 109 -16.56 -12.12 -9.27
CA HIS A 109 -17.76 -12.82 -9.70
C HIS A 109 -17.77 -14.29 -9.28
N THR A 110 -18.94 -14.76 -8.88
CA THR A 110 -19.18 -16.18 -8.64
C THR A 110 -19.80 -16.78 -9.88
N ASN A 111 -19.06 -17.68 -10.52
CA ASN A 111 -19.44 -18.22 -11.81
C ASN A 111 -20.75 -19.00 -11.74
N VAL A 112 -21.46 -19.04 -12.87
CA VAL A 112 -22.71 -19.80 -13.01
C VAL A 112 -22.51 -21.28 -12.63
N PRO A 113 -23.43 -21.91 -11.86
CA PRO A 113 -23.32 -23.33 -11.56
C PRO A 113 -23.31 -24.18 -12.84
N GLY A 114 -22.29 -25.03 -12.98
CA GLY A 114 -22.02 -25.78 -14.22
C GLY A 114 -20.82 -25.23 -15.00
N SER A 115 -20.31 -24.05 -14.64
CA SER A 115 -19.02 -23.55 -15.11
C SER A 115 -17.85 -24.41 -14.61
N ARG A 116 -16.73 -24.31 -15.33
CA ARG A 116 -15.50 -25.07 -15.04
C ARG A 116 -14.95 -24.79 -13.65
N ASN A 117 -14.80 -23.51 -13.31
CA ASN A 117 -14.40 -23.07 -11.98
C ASN A 117 -15.56 -22.34 -11.28
N ARG A 118 -15.51 -22.25 -9.95
CA ARG A 118 -16.57 -21.64 -9.14
C ARG A 118 -16.45 -20.12 -9.08
N LYS A 119 -15.24 -19.59 -9.21
CA LYS A 119 -14.96 -18.16 -9.06
C LYS A 119 -14.15 -17.66 -10.25
N ARG A 120 -14.43 -16.44 -10.69
CA ARG A 120 -13.75 -15.86 -11.86
C ARG A 120 -12.24 -15.67 -11.65
N TYR A 121 -11.79 -15.43 -10.42
CA TYR A 121 -10.36 -15.40 -10.12
C TYR A 121 -9.66 -16.75 -10.36
N GLU A 122 -10.39 -17.87 -10.27
CA GLU A 122 -9.86 -19.21 -10.60
C GLU A 122 -9.70 -19.36 -12.12
N ASP A 123 -10.62 -18.78 -12.91
CA ASP A 123 -10.47 -18.73 -14.37
C ASP A 123 -9.26 -17.90 -14.78
N VAL A 124 -9.07 -16.74 -14.15
CA VAL A 124 -7.89 -15.89 -14.36
C VAL A 124 -6.61 -16.62 -13.96
N GLN A 125 -6.65 -17.36 -12.85
CA GLN A 125 -5.51 -18.18 -12.41
C GLN A 125 -5.11 -19.17 -13.51
N GLU A 126 -6.09 -19.85 -14.10
CA GLU A 126 -5.87 -20.83 -15.16
C GLU A 126 -5.28 -20.21 -16.43
N LEU A 127 -5.78 -19.04 -16.86
CA LEU A 127 -5.23 -18.32 -18.01
C LEU A 127 -3.75 -17.96 -17.79
N LEU A 128 -3.42 -17.46 -16.59
CA LEU A 128 -2.05 -17.11 -16.25
C LEU A 128 -1.14 -18.35 -16.20
N ASP A 129 -1.65 -19.48 -15.69
CA ASP A 129 -0.91 -20.74 -15.63
C ASP A 129 -0.65 -21.32 -17.04
N ALA A 130 -1.49 -20.97 -18.02
CA ALA A 130 -1.29 -21.28 -19.44
C ALA A 130 -0.36 -20.30 -20.18
N GLY A 131 0.22 -19.31 -19.48
CA GLY A 131 1.15 -18.35 -20.06
C GLY A 131 0.50 -17.10 -20.66
N ILE A 132 -0.81 -16.88 -20.43
CA ILE A 132 -1.54 -15.72 -20.98
C ILE A 132 -1.56 -14.61 -19.94
N ASN A 133 -1.09 -13.41 -20.31
CA ASN A 133 -1.16 -12.25 -19.41
C ASN A 133 -2.62 -11.84 -19.20
N VAL A 134 -2.98 -11.38 -18.00
CA VAL A 134 -4.37 -10.98 -17.70
C VAL A 134 -4.45 -9.56 -17.16
N MET A 135 -5.35 -8.77 -17.76
CA MET A 135 -5.81 -7.48 -17.23
C MET A 135 -7.19 -7.65 -16.62
N THR A 136 -7.33 -7.33 -15.34
CA THR A 136 -8.58 -7.52 -14.60
C THR A 136 -8.88 -6.36 -13.67
N ALA A 137 -10.13 -6.24 -13.19
CA ALA A 137 -10.54 -5.17 -12.31
C ALA A 137 -11.44 -5.67 -11.17
N PHE A 138 -11.30 -5.06 -9.99
CA PHE A 138 -12.23 -5.25 -8.89
C PHE A 138 -12.27 -4.06 -7.92
N ASN A 139 -13.30 -4.02 -7.07
CA ASN A 139 -13.39 -3.04 -5.99
C ASN A 139 -12.82 -3.59 -4.69
N VAL A 140 -12.13 -2.75 -3.91
CA VAL A 140 -11.48 -3.13 -2.64
C VAL A 140 -12.39 -3.87 -1.66
N GLN A 141 -13.69 -3.60 -1.71
CA GLN A 141 -14.71 -4.24 -0.89
C GLN A 141 -14.77 -5.78 -1.04
N HIS A 142 -14.30 -6.31 -2.17
CA HIS A 142 -14.35 -7.73 -2.47
C HIS A 142 -13.19 -8.52 -1.83
N LEU A 143 -12.21 -7.85 -1.20
CA LEU A 143 -11.18 -8.56 -0.45
C LEU A 143 -11.77 -9.20 0.80
N GLU A 144 -11.46 -10.48 1.03
CA GLU A 144 -11.99 -11.26 2.14
C GLU A 144 -11.71 -10.61 3.49
N THR A 145 -10.48 -10.14 3.73
CA THR A 145 -10.10 -9.52 5.01
C THR A 145 -10.86 -8.23 5.31
N LEU A 146 -11.41 -7.56 4.29
CA LEU A 146 -12.09 -6.27 4.42
C LEU A 146 -13.60 -6.40 4.54
N ASN A 147 -14.16 -7.60 4.37
CA ASN A 147 -15.61 -7.82 4.36
C ASN A 147 -16.28 -7.37 5.68
N ASP A 148 -15.69 -7.69 6.83
CA ASP A 148 -16.24 -7.30 8.14
C ASP A 148 -16.21 -5.79 8.37
N ALA A 149 -15.14 -5.13 7.94
CA ALA A 149 -14.99 -3.68 8.05
C ALA A 149 -16.03 -2.97 7.17
N VAL A 150 -16.21 -3.45 5.93
CA VAL A 150 -17.17 -2.84 4.99
C VAL A 150 -18.62 -3.16 5.38
N SER A 151 -18.92 -4.39 5.80
CA SER A 151 -20.27 -4.81 6.20
C SER A 151 -20.80 -4.02 7.39
N ARG A 152 -19.94 -3.70 8.39
CA ARG A 152 -20.33 -2.86 9.55
C ARG A 152 -20.70 -1.43 9.18
N SER A 153 -20.04 -0.85 8.17
CA SER A 153 -20.26 0.55 7.78
C SER A 153 -21.34 0.71 6.71
N ALA A 154 -21.41 -0.22 5.75
CA ALA A 154 -22.27 -0.10 4.57
C ALA A 154 -23.65 -0.75 4.71
N SER A 155 -23.88 -1.55 5.77
CA SER A 155 -25.12 -2.32 5.99
C SER A 155 -25.52 -3.22 4.80
N THR A 156 -24.55 -3.57 3.96
CA THR A 156 -24.72 -4.44 2.79
C THR A 156 -23.76 -5.61 2.91
N GLN A 157 -24.28 -6.84 2.86
CA GLN A 157 -23.44 -8.04 2.86
C GLN A 157 -22.76 -8.21 1.50
N ILE A 158 -21.43 -8.32 1.51
CA ILE A 158 -20.65 -8.62 0.32
C ILE A 158 -20.56 -10.14 0.21
N ARG A 159 -21.28 -10.70 -0.77
CA ARG A 159 -21.33 -12.14 -1.03
C ARG A 159 -20.20 -12.62 -1.92
N GLU A 160 -19.74 -11.75 -2.80
CA GLU A 160 -18.69 -12.06 -3.76
C GLU A 160 -17.36 -11.57 -3.24
N THR A 161 -16.50 -12.50 -2.85
CA THR A 161 -15.17 -12.22 -2.31
C THR A 161 -14.05 -12.82 -3.16
N ILE A 162 -12.85 -12.26 -2.96
CA ILE A 162 -11.57 -12.68 -3.53
C ILE A 162 -10.58 -12.84 -2.37
N PRO A 163 -9.82 -13.95 -2.31
CA PRO A 163 -8.76 -14.11 -1.33
C PRO A 163 -7.66 -13.06 -1.49
N ASP A 164 -7.20 -12.47 -0.39
CA ASP A 164 -6.11 -11.49 -0.38
C ASP A 164 -4.80 -12.03 -0.99
N SER A 165 -4.57 -13.35 -0.94
CA SER A 165 -3.43 -14.01 -1.58
C SER A 165 -3.42 -13.83 -3.10
N PHE A 166 -4.59 -13.73 -3.73
CA PHE A 166 -4.69 -13.51 -5.17
C PHE A 166 -4.17 -12.11 -5.54
N LEU A 167 -4.51 -11.08 -4.75
CA LEU A 167 -3.99 -9.74 -4.97
C LEU A 167 -2.47 -9.68 -4.83
N LYS A 168 -1.89 -10.45 -3.90
CA LYS A 168 -0.43 -10.53 -3.70
C LYS A 168 0.32 -11.15 -4.89
N ARG A 169 -0.37 -11.89 -5.76
CA ARG A 169 0.21 -12.43 -7.00
C ARG A 169 0.38 -11.35 -8.07
N ALA A 170 -0.33 -10.23 -7.99
CA ALA A 170 -0.34 -9.23 -9.04
C ALA A 170 1.05 -8.61 -9.25
N ASP A 171 1.53 -8.65 -10.50
CA ASP A 171 2.75 -7.99 -10.92
C ASP A 171 2.58 -6.46 -10.96
N GLU A 172 1.36 -6.01 -11.24
CA GLU A 172 1.02 -4.59 -11.30
C GLU A 172 -0.36 -4.32 -10.71
N VAL A 173 -0.45 -3.33 -9.82
CA VAL A 173 -1.71 -2.84 -9.24
C VAL A 173 -1.90 -1.37 -9.59
N VAL A 174 -2.84 -1.09 -10.49
CA VAL A 174 -3.22 0.26 -10.90
C VAL A 174 -4.40 0.71 -10.06
N THR A 175 -4.21 1.78 -9.27
CA THR A 175 -5.33 2.36 -8.51
C THR A 175 -6.11 3.32 -9.38
N VAL A 176 -7.41 3.08 -9.52
CA VAL A 176 -8.34 3.97 -10.21
C VAL A 176 -9.17 4.71 -9.17
N ASP A 177 -8.85 5.99 -9.00
CA ASP A 177 -9.43 6.85 -7.97
C ASP A 177 -10.15 8.05 -8.59
N VAL A 178 -11.24 8.46 -7.95
CA VAL A 178 -12.01 9.67 -8.27
C VAL A 178 -12.43 10.33 -6.96
N THR A 179 -12.71 11.63 -7.00
CA THR A 179 -13.23 12.29 -5.81
C THR A 179 -14.61 11.75 -5.45
N ILE A 180 -14.94 11.75 -4.16
CA ILE A 180 -16.24 11.25 -3.67
C ILE A 180 -17.40 12.07 -4.23
N ASP A 181 -17.22 13.38 -4.34
CA ASP A 181 -18.23 14.26 -4.90
C ASP A 181 -18.43 13.98 -6.39
N GLU A 182 -17.36 13.75 -7.16
CA GLU A 182 -17.47 13.32 -8.56
C GLU A 182 -18.19 11.97 -8.69
N LEU A 183 -17.83 10.98 -7.86
CA LEU A 183 -18.47 9.66 -7.90
C LEU A 183 -19.97 9.75 -7.62
N ARG A 184 -20.36 10.58 -6.63
CA ARG A 184 -21.77 10.83 -6.31
C ARG A 184 -22.49 11.60 -7.42
N THR A 185 -21.81 12.53 -8.10
CA THR A 185 -22.36 13.23 -9.27
C THR A 185 -22.61 12.26 -10.41
N ARG A 186 -21.63 11.41 -10.76
CA ARG A 186 -21.81 10.34 -11.76
C ARG A 186 -22.97 9.41 -11.44
N LEU A 187 -23.17 9.10 -10.15
CA LEU A 187 -24.31 8.30 -9.73
C LEU A 187 -25.65 9.02 -9.97
N ARG A 188 -25.75 10.32 -9.61
CA ARG A 188 -26.96 11.13 -9.84
C ARG A 188 -27.28 11.33 -11.31
N GLU A 189 -26.26 11.40 -12.15
CA GLU A 189 -26.41 11.48 -13.61
C GLU A 189 -26.83 10.14 -14.23
N GLY A 190 -27.04 9.08 -13.44
CA GLY A 190 -27.43 7.77 -13.94
C GLY A 190 -26.31 7.01 -14.67
N LYS A 191 -25.05 7.46 -14.54
CA LYS A 191 -23.88 6.83 -15.19
C LYS A 191 -23.42 5.54 -14.50
N ILE A 192 -23.94 5.25 -13.31
CA ILE A 192 -23.51 4.09 -12.48
C ILE A 192 -24.66 3.10 -12.24
N TYR A 193 -25.86 3.60 -11.91
CA TYR A 193 -27.06 2.80 -11.71
C TYR A 193 -28.27 3.42 -12.41
N SER A 194 -29.30 2.61 -12.65
CA SER A 194 -30.61 3.09 -13.12
C SER A 194 -31.22 4.10 -12.14
N ALA A 195 -31.95 5.08 -12.66
CA ALA A 195 -32.54 6.18 -11.88
C ALA A 195 -33.31 5.71 -10.64
N GLU A 196 -34.04 4.61 -10.75
CA GLU A 196 -34.82 4.00 -9.67
C GLU A 196 -33.97 3.56 -8.46
N LYS A 197 -32.70 3.18 -8.70
CA LYS A 197 -31.77 2.68 -7.66
C LYS A 197 -30.85 3.77 -7.11
N VAL A 198 -30.83 4.96 -7.72
CA VAL A 198 -29.89 6.04 -7.36
C VAL A 198 -30.08 6.52 -5.93
N GLU A 199 -31.31 6.86 -5.53
CA GLU A 199 -31.59 7.38 -4.19
C GLU A 199 -31.28 6.35 -3.10
N GLN A 200 -31.68 5.09 -3.32
CA GLN A 200 -31.35 4.00 -2.40
C GLN A 200 -29.84 3.76 -2.28
N ALA A 201 -29.11 3.85 -3.40
CA ALA A 201 -27.66 3.69 -3.41
C ALA A 201 -26.95 4.84 -2.68
N LEU A 202 -27.36 6.10 -2.92
CA LEU A 202 -26.87 7.30 -2.22
C LEU A 202 -27.15 7.27 -0.72
N ALA A 203 -28.30 6.74 -0.34
CA ALA A 203 -28.73 6.60 1.04
C ALA A 203 -28.07 5.42 1.76
N ASN A 204 -27.33 4.54 1.10
CA ASN A 204 -26.67 3.38 1.71
C ASN A 204 -25.18 3.31 1.35
N PHE A 205 -24.83 2.58 0.30
CA PHE A 205 -23.45 2.32 -0.10
C PHE A 205 -22.67 3.61 -0.44
N PHE A 206 -23.30 4.56 -1.15
CA PHE A 206 -22.66 5.80 -1.63
C PHE A 206 -22.75 6.99 -0.64
N ARG A 207 -22.94 6.70 0.65
CA ARG A 207 -22.77 7.70 1.71
C ARG A 207 -21.32 8.19 1.76
N LYS A 208 -21.11 9.48 2.02
CA LYS A 208 -19.76 10.08 2.05
C LYS A 208 -18.81 9.35 3.01
N GLY A 209 -19.29 8.96 4.19
CA GLY A 209 -18.49 8.19 5.17
C GLY A 209 -18.02 6.85 4.61
N ASN A 210 -18.92 6.08 3.99
CA ASN A 210 -18.60 4.78 3.40
C ASN A 210 -17.60 4.91 2.26
N LEU A 211 -17.79 5.89 1.37
CA LEU A 211 -16.87 6.14 0.26
C LEU A 211 -15.50 6.63 0.72
N ASN A 212 -15.40 7.44 1.78
CA ASN A 212 -14.13 7.83 2.38
C ASN A 212 -13.37 6.61 2.91
N MET A 213 -14.05 5.76 3.68
CA MET A 213 -13.47 4.53 4.21
C MET A 213 -12.99 3.60 3.08
N LEU A 214 -13.83 3.35 2.07
CA LEU A 214 -13.44 2.50 0.94
C LEU A 214 -12.26 3.08 0.15
N ARG A 215 -12.19 4.41 -0.02
CA ARG A 215 -11.07 5.08 -0.68
C ARG A 215 -9.79 4.94 0.13
N GLU A 216 -9.86 5.13 1.45
CA GLU A 216 -8.73 4.90 2.36
C GLU A 216 -8.24 3.46 2.27
N LEU A 217 -9.15 2.49 2.34
CA LEU A 217 -8.82 1.06 2.22
C LEU A 217 -8.16 0.74 0.88
N ALA A 218 -8.68 1.27 -0.23
CA ALA A 218 -8.10 1.05 -1.56
C ALA A 218 -6.66 1.58 -1.64
N LEU A 219 -6.43 2.83 -1.23
CA LEU A 219 -5.10 3.45 -1.27
C LEU A 219 -4.11 2.74 -0.36
N ARG A 220 -4.53 2.37 0.85
CA ARG A 220 -3.70 1.61 1.79
C ARG A 220 -3.32 0.25 1.23
N THR A 221 -4.29 -0.46 0.65
CA THR A 221 -4.06 -1.77 0.04
C THR A 221 -3.03 -1.68 -1.10
N THR A 222 -3.15 -0.69 -1.98
CA THR A 222 -2.17 -0.47 -3.06
C THR A 222 -0.78 -0.18 -2.49
N ALA A 223 -0.68 0.68 -1.46
CA ALA A 223 0.60 1.00 -0.83
C ALA A 223 1.28 -0.25 -0.22
N GLU A 224 0.51 -1.14 0.41
CA GLU A 224 0.99 -2.41 0.94
C GLU A 224 1.49 -3.35 -0.17
N GLN A 225 0.80 -3.40 -1.32
CA GLN A 225 1.23 -4.21 -2.48
C GLN A 225 2.52 -3.69 -3.10
N VAL A 226 2.62 -2.37 -3.36
CA VAL A 226 3.83 -1.74 -3.91
C VAL A 226 5.03 -1.97 -2.98
N SER A 227 4.81 -1.85 -1.66
CA SER A 227 5.85 -2.12 -0.66
C SER A 227 6.34 -3.57 -0.70
N THR A 228 5.41 -4.53 -0.83
CA THR A 228 5.72 -5.96 -0.89
C THR A 228 6.51 -6.30 -2.15
N ALA A 229 6.02 -5.90 -3.33
CA ALA A 229 6.68 -6.13 -4.61
C ALA A 229 8.09 -5.51 -4.65
N ALA A 230 8.25 -4.26 -4.19
CA ALA A 230 9.56 -3.61 -4.12
C ALA A 230 10.51 -4.32 -3.16
N SER A 231 10.01 -4.89 -2.05
CA SER A 231 10.81 -5.65 -1.10
C SER A 231 11.26 -7.00 -1.66
N GLU A 232 10.39 -7.69 -2.39
CA GLU A 232 10.71 -8.95 -3.08
C GLU A 232 11.72 -8.76 -4.20
N TYR A 233 11.51 -7.76 -5.06
CA TYR A 233 12.45 -7.41 -6.13
C TYR A 233 13.84 -7.10 -5.58
N ARG A 234 13.93 -6.35 -4.47
CA ARG A 234 15.23 -6.09 -3.83
C ARG A 234 15.89 -7.35 -3.29
N ARG A 235 15.12 -8.25 -2.66
CA ARG A 235 15.64 -9.54 -2.17
C ARG A 235 16.17 -10.41 -3.30
N THR A 236 15.45 -10.52 -4.42
CA THR A 236 15.86 -11.36 -5.56
C THR A 236 17.06 -10.78 -6.30
N GLN A 237 17.17 -9.45 -6.40
CA GLN A 237 18.29 -8.77 -7.04
C GLN A 237 19.50 -8.55 -6.10
N GLY A 238 19.44 -9.02 -4.84
CA GLY A 238 20.50 -8.81 -3.85
C GLY A 238 20.74 -7.33 -3.53
N LEU A 239 19.75 -6.47 -3.79
CA LEU A 239 19.81 -5.04 -3.49
C LEU A 239 19.61 -4.83 -2.00
N GLU A 240 20.17 -3.74 -1.46
CA GLU A 240 19.88 -3.32 -0.07
C GLU A 240 18.37 -3.25 0.16
N GLN A 241 17.93 -3.68 1.34
CA GLN A 241 16.51 -3.65 1.69
C GLN A 241 15.94 -2.25 1.55
N ALA A 242 14.62 -2.18 1.39
CA ALA A 242 13.94 -0.89 1.50
C ALA A 242 14.40 -0.10 2.71
N PRO A 243 14.56 1.22 2.61
CA PRO A 243 14.45 2.01 3.81
C PRO A 243 13.07 1.69 4.40
N ILE A 244 13.08 0.96 5.52
CA ILE A 244 11.93 0.83 6.42
C ILE A 244 11.35 2.24 6.55
N PRO A 245 10.01 2.44 6.47
CA PRO A 245 9.43 3.78 6.58
C PRO A 245 10.08 4.50 7.75
N GLU A 246 10.81 5.56 7.40
CA GLU A 246 11.82 6.09 8.30
C GLU A 246 11.12 6.60 9.55
N LYS A 247 11.48 6.13 10.74
CA LYS A 247 10.86 6.59 11.99
C LYS A 247 11.83 7.49 12.72
N VAL A 248 11.32 8.65 13.13
CA VAL A 248 12.12 9.66 13.83
C VAL A 248 11.88 9.54 15.33
N MET A 249 12.95 9.45 16.10
CA MET A 249 12.94 9.58 17.56
C MET A 249 13.68 10.84 17.98
N VAL A 250 13.07 11.64 18.84
CA VAL A 250 13.68 12.80 19.48
C VAL A 250 13.87 12.51 20.95
N CYS A 251 15.11 12.61 21.42
CA CYS A 251 15.45 12.36 22.83
C CYS A 251 15.26 13.63 23.66
N VAL A 252 14.15 13.72 24.40
CA VAL A 252 13.74 14.89 25.19
C VAL A 252 14.40 14.86 26.57
N SER A 253 14.68 16.03 27.14
CA SER A 253 15.22 16.18 28.50
C SER A 253 14.65 17.42 29.20
N ARG A 254 14.81 17.50 30.53
CA ARG A 254 14.41 18.66 31.36
C ARG A 254 15.26 19.93 31.13
N ARG A 255 16.22 19.89 30.21
CA ARG A 255 17.19 20.99 30.00
C ARG A 255 16.64 22.09 29.11
N PRO A 256 17.04 23.35 29.34
CA PRO A 256 16.80 24.45 28.41
C PRO A 256 17.33 24.13 27.00
N GLY A 257 16.61 24.59 25.98
CA GLY A 257 16.96 24.38 24.57
C GLY A 257 16.34 23.12 23.93
N THR A 258 15.63 22.28 24.70
CA THR A 258 14.96 21.08 24.18
C THR A 258 13.86 21.41 23.16
N GLU A 259 13.29 22.61 23.25
CA GLU A 259 12.36 23.15 22.26
C GLU A 259 12.92 23.12 20.83
N ARG A 260 14.20 23.48 20.66
CA ARG A 260 14.89 23.47 19.35
C ARG A 260 15.02 22.04 18.81
N LEU A 261 15.24 21.09 19.70
CA LEU A 261 15.35 19.67 19.36
C LEU A 261 14.01 19.14 18.84
N ILE A 262 12.92 19.45 19.54
CA ILE A 262 11.54 19.10 19.16
C ILE A 262 11.20 19.68 17.79
N ARG A 263 11.45 20.99 17.57
CA ARG A 263 11.22 21.63 16.26
C ARG A 263 12.05 21.01 15.14
N THR A 264 13.29 20.59 15.44
CA THR A 264 14.16 19.94 14.45
C THR A 264 13.65 18.55 14.09
N GLY A 265 13.27 17.74 15.08
CA GLY A 265 12.67 16.44 14.84
C GLY A 265 11.35 16.50 14.08
N ALA A 266 10.47 17.43 14.43
CA ALA A 266 9.22 17.67 13.70
C ALA A 266 9.47 18.01 12.22
N ARG A 267 10.49 18.84 11.93
CA ARG A 267 10.86 19.18 10.55
C ARG A 267 11.38 17.97 9.77
N ILE A 268 12.18 17.12 10.40
CA ILE A 268 12.70 15.89 9.79
C ILE A 268 11.53 14.95 9.52
N ALA A 269 10.68 14.70 10.52
CA ALA A 269 9.50 13.85 10.38
C ALA A 269 8.56 14.32 9.27
N GLY A 270 8.33 15.64 9.18
CA GLY A 270 7.53 16.23 8.11
C GLY A 270 8.12 16.06 6.71
N ARG A 271 9.45 16.13 6.56
CA ARG A 271 10.14 15.86 5.28
C ARG A 271 10.06 14.39 4.87
N LEU A 272 10.08 13.50 5.86
CA LEU A 272 10.01 12.05 5.66
C LEU A 272 8.57 11.53 5.59
N ALA A 273 7.57 12.42 5.70
CA ALA A 273 6.16 12.08 5.75
C ALA A 273 5.84 10.94 6.75
N THR A 274 6.50 10.98 7.91
CA THR A 274 6.46 9.88 8.89
C THR A 274 5.98 10.31 10.26
N ASN A 275 5.47 9.35 11.02
CA ASN A 275 5.19 9.52 12.44
C ASN A 275 6.50 9.55 13.23
N TRP A 276 6.51 10.31 14.32
CA TRP A 276 7.70 10.47 15.14
C TRP A 276 7.42 10.44 16.63
N TYR A 277 8.45 10.12 17.40
CA TYR A 277 8.37 9.91 18.84
C TYR A 277 9.18 10.98 19.57
N ALA A 278 8.60 11.52 20.64
CA ALA A 278 9.32 12.33 21.61
C ALA A 278 9.52 11.47 22.86
N VAL A 279 10.76 11.04 23.09
CA VAL A 279 11.09 10.05 24.12
C VAL A 279 11.83 10.71 25.27
N TYR A 280 11.26 10.64 26.46
CA TYR A 280 11.90 11.02 27.70
C TYR A 280 12.22 9.76 28.53
N VAL A 281 13.41 9.69 29.11
CA VAL A 281 13.77 8.62 30.05
C VAL A 281 13.92 9.21 31.43
N GLU A 282 12.99 8.86 32.31
CA GLU A 282 13.02 9.16 33.73
C GLU A 282 14.05 8.26 34.42
N ASN A 283 15.00 8.89 35.11
CA ASN A 283 16.04 8.19 35.86
C ASN A 283 15.76 8.34 37.36
N PRO A 284 15.28 7.28 38.04
CA PRO A 284 14.84 7.36 39.43
C PRO A 284 15.90 7.95 40.37
N ASP A 285 17.17 7.60 40.18
CA ASP A 285 18.27 7.99 41.08
C ASP A 285 18.72 9.45 40.89
N LYS A 286 18.49 10.02 39.70
CA LYS A 286 18.86 11.41 39.35
C LYS A 286 17.71 12.38 39.47
N ASP A 287 16.51 11.97 39.11
CA ASP A 287 15.34 12.84 39.13
C ASP A 287 14.82 13.09 40.55
N LEU A 288 15.03 12.15 41.49
CA LEU A 288 14.79 12.38 42.92
C LEU A 288 15.70 13.46 43.54
N ARG A 289 16.92 13.64 43.02
CA ARG A 289 17.88 14.66 43.49
C ARG A 289 17.68 16.03 42.83
N ASN A 290 16.89 16.10 41.76
CA ASN A 290 16.76 17.26 40.89
C ASN A 290 15.28 17.64 40.68
N ASN A 291 14.48 17.51 41.74
CA ASN A 291 13.04 17.77 41.78
C ASN A 291 12.73 19.28 41.86
N ASP A 292 13.40 20.07 41.02
CA ASP A 292 13.15 21.49 40.86
C ASP A 292 11.78 21.65 40.15
N PRO A 293 10.78 22.29 40.79
CA PRO A 293 9.45 22.50 40.20
C PRO A 293 9.51 23.13 38.80
N THR A 294 10.49 24.00 38.55
CA THR A 294 10.66 24.66 37.25
C THR A 294 11.11 23.68 36.16
N ALA A 295 11.88 22.65 36.51
CA ALA A 295 12.33 21.61 35.57
C ALA A 295 11.22 20.62 35.22
N VAL A 296 10.30 20.35 36.17
CA VAL A 296 9.09 19.55 35.94
C VAL A 296 8.17 20.28 34.97
N GLN A 297 7.86 21.55 35.24
CA GLN A 297 6.99 22.36 34.39
C GLN A 297 7.51 22.49 32.96
N ARG A 298 8.83 22.72 32.78
CA ARG A 298 9.44 22.75 31.44
C ARG A 298 9.26 21.45 30.66
N LEU A 299 9.33 20.29 31.34
CA LEU A 299 9.13 19.01 30.68
C LEU A 299 7.69 18.88 30.17
N GLU A 300 6.70 19.26 30.98
CA GLU A 300 5.28 19.24 30.58
C GLU A 300 5.01 20.17 29.38
N GLU A 301 5.64 21.34 29.35
CA GLU A 301 5.59 22.26 28.20
C GLU A 301 6.19 21.63 26.94
N TYR A 302 7.34 20.95 27.06
CA TYR A 302 7.98 20.26 25.95
C TYR A 302 7.16 19.06 25.45
N GLU A 303 6.55 18.30 26.34
CA GLU A 303 5.64 17.22 25.95
C GLU A 303 4.42 17.75 25.22
N ARG A 304 3.80 18.83 25.72
CA ARG A 304 2.66 19.48 25.06
C ARG A 304 3.04 19.95 23.67
N MET A 305 4.16 20.66 23.55
CA MET A 305 4.67 21.12 22.27
C MET A 305 4.95 19.97 21.31
N ALA A 306 5.50 18.86 21.79
CA ALA A 306 5.74 17.68 20.96
C ALA A 306 4.42 17.10 20.43
N ARG A 307 3.38 16.99 21.27
CA ARG A 307 2.03 16.56 20.85
C ARG A 307 1.43 17.51 19.81
N ASP A 308 1.53 18.82 20.03
CA ASP A 308 1.02 19.85 19.11
C ASP A 308 1.70 19.78 17.73
N LEU A 309 2.97 19.33 17.69
CA LEU A 309 3.74 19.07 16.47
C LEU A 309 3.59 17.63 15.93
N GLY A 310 2.62 16.87 16.43
CA GLY A 310 2.27 15.54 15.94
C GLY A 310 3.15 14.39 16.45
N ALA A 311 3.93 14.60 17.51
CA ALA A 311 4.73 13.54 18.11
C ALA A 311 3.91 12.62 19.01
N LYS A 312 4.23 11.33 19.02
CA LYS A 312 3.85 10.43 20.10
C LYS A 312 4.83 10.57 21.26
N VAL A 313 4.36 11.14 22.37
CA VAL A 313 5.18 11.30 23.59
C VAL A 313 5.28 9.97 24.33
N VAL A 314 6.50 9.56 24.66
CA VAL A 314 6.79 8.31 25.38
C VAL A 314 7.69 8.61 26.57
N VAL A 315 7.27 8.18 27.75
CA VAL A 315 8.07 8.25 28.98
C VAL A 315 8.51 6.84 29.36
N LEU A 316 9.82 6.62 29.39
CA LEU A 316 10.45 5.38 29.82
C LEU A 316 11.05 5.55 31.21
N LYS A 317 11.06 4.49 32.02
CA LYS A 317 11.68 4.50 33.35
C LYS A 317 12.87 3.54 33.35
N ASP A 318 14.07 4.08 33.47
CA ASP A 318 15.28 3.26 33.50
C ASP A 318 16.44 3.96 34.21
N LYS A 319 17.28 3.18 34.90
CA LYS A 319 18.51 3.68 35.52
C LYS A 319 19.57 4.04 34.47
N ASN A 320 19.55 3.37 33.30
CA ASN A 320 20.43 3.65 32.19
C ASN A 320 19.68 4.22 30.99
N VAL A 321 19.78 5.55 30.85
CA VAL A 321 19.16 6.31 29.75
C VAL A 321 19.58 5.78 28.37
N ALA A 322 20.84 5.39 28.19
CA ALA A 322 21.31 4.92 26.89
C ALA A 322 20.67 3.58 26.50
N ASP A 323 20.58 2.64 27.45
CA ASP A 323 20.02 1.31 27.19
C ASP A 323 18.52 1.38 26.91
N ALA A 324 17.79 2.22 27.65
CA ALA A 324 16.37 2.45 27.40
C ALA A 324 16.11 3.03 26.00
N LEU A 325 16.91 4.00 25.57
CA LEU A 325 16.80 4.58 24.23
C LEU A 325 17.18 3.57 23.14
N ILE A 326 18.21 2.75 23.33
CA ILE A 326 18.60 1.69 22.39
C ILE A 326 17.49 0.63 22.29
N ALA A 327 16.96 0.17 23.42
CA ALA A 327 15.89 -0.82 23.45
C ALA A 327 14.62 -0.30 22.77
N PHE A 328 14.26 0.97 23.02
CA PHE A 328 13.13 1.60 22.34
C PHE A 328 13.39 1.77 20.84
N SER A 329 14.59 2.21 20.46
CA SER A 329 15.01 2.36 19.06
C SER A 329 14.89 1.06 18.28
N LYS A 330 15.39 -0.05 18.86
CA LYS A 330 15.31 -1.39 18.27
C LYS A 330 13.87 -1.91 18.21
N LYS A 331 13.08 -1.71 19.28
CA LYS A 331 11.68 -2.16 19.35
C LYS A 331 10.78 -1.47 18.32
N GLU A 332 10.93 -0.16 18.13
CA GLU A 332 10.08 0.62 17.24
C GLU A 332 10.64 0.73 15.82
N ASN A 333 11.81 0.14 15.53
CA ASN A 333 12.54 0.26 14.27
C ASN A 333 12.80 1.74 13.88
N ILE A 334 13.38 2.50 14.81
CA ILE A 334 13.74 3.90 14.59
C ILE A 334 14.94 3.99 13.64
N SER A 335 14.86 4.86 12.63
CA SER A 335 15.91 5.06 11.62
C SER A 335 16.61 6.42 11.71
N HIS A 336 15.95 7.42 12.32
CA HIS A 336 16.54 8.74 12.60
C HIS A 336 16.42 9.07 14.08
N VAL A 337 17.53 9.41 14.71
CA VAL A 337 17.55 9.82 16.12
C VAL A 337 18.14 11.20 16.26
N VAL A 338 17.40 12.07 16.94
CA VAL A 338 17.82 13.45 17.22
C VAL A 338 18.19 13.57 18.69
N PHE A 339 19.46 13.89 18.96
CA PHE A 339 19.99 14.17 20.30
C PHE A 339 20.31 15.65 20.47
N GLY A 340 20.11 16.16 21.69
CA GLY A 340 20.67 17.45 22.09
C GLY A 340 22.17 17.33 22.38
N GLN A 341 22.96 18.31 21.96
CA GLN A 341 24.37 18.41 22.32
C GLN A 341 24.51 18.46 23.85
N SER A 342 25.27 17.51 24.42
CA SER A 342 25.48 17.45 25.86
C SER A 342 26.30 18.66 26.34
N ALA A 343 25.81 19.37 27.36
CA ALA A 343 26.53 20.45 28.04
C ALA A 343 27.65 19.96 29.01
N ARG A 344 27.97 18.66 29.02
CA ARG A 344 28.99 18.11 29.94
C ARG A 344 30.41 18.45 29.47
N SER A 345 31.30 18.68 30.44
CA SER A 345 32.74 18.86 30.19
C SER A 345 33.33 17.60 29.54
N ARG A 346 34.38 17.76 28.70
CA ARG A 346 35.06 16.65 28.01
C ARG A 346 35.57 15.57 28.99
N PHE A 347 35.91 15.96 30.23
CA PHE A 347 36.31 15.04 31.31
C PHE A 347 35.17 14.15 31.83
N ASP A 348 33.95 14.69 31.93
CA ASP A 348 32.76 13.93 32.37
C ASP A 348 32.30 12.90 31.32
N ILE A 349 32.55 13.21 30.05
CA ILE A 349 32.27 12.32 28.92
C ILE A 349 33.26 11.14 28.90
N LEU A 350 34.52 11.39 29.29
CA LEU A 350 35.57 10.37 29.39
C LEU A 350 35.33 9.39 30.56
N LEU A 351 34.83 9.88 31.71
CA LEU A 351 34.61 9.07 32.92
C LEU A 351 33.30 8.26 32.93
N ARG A 352 32.23 8.74 32.27
CA ARG A 352 30.89 8.11 32.34
C ARG A 352 30.34 7.62 31.00
N GLY A 353 31.12 7.77 29.92
CA GLY A 353 30.67 7.52 28.56
C GLY A 353 29.67 8.57 28.06
N SER A 354 29.67 8.79 26.75
CA SER A 354 28.62 9.58 26.07
C SER A 354 27.44 8.67 25.76
N ILE A 355 26.22 9.09 26.15
CA ILE A 355 24.97 8.41 25.75
C ILE A 355 24.95 8.21 24.23
N ILE A 356 25.41 9.22 23.48
CA ILE A 356 25.52 9.21 22.03
C ILE A 356 26.54 8.16 21.57
N ASN A 357 27.71 8.07 22.21
CA ASN A 357 28.74 7.10 21.79
C ASN A 357 28.31 5.66 22.05
N ARG A 358 27.61 5.41 23.18
CA ARG A 358 27.05 4.09 23.47
C ARG A 358 25.92 3.74 22.49
N PHE A 359 25.07 4.71 22.15
CA PHE A 359 24.01 4.53 21.15
C PHE A 359 24.60 4.22 19.76
N LEU A 360 25.61 4.97 19.32
CA LEU A 360 26.30 4.75 18.04
C LEU A 360 27.04 3.42 17.96
N ALA A 361 27.54 2.89 19.08
CA ALA A 361 28.20 1.58 19.10
C ALA A 361 27.23 0.40 18.90
N GLU A 362 25.99 0.56 19.37
CA GLU A 362 24.97 -0.50 19.43
C GLU A 362 23.92 -0.43 18.31
N VAL A 363 23.80 0.72 17.64
CA VAL A 363 22.81 0.96 16.58
C VAL A 363 23.55 1.47 15.34
N ARG A 364 23.89 0.54 14.43
CA ARG A 364 24.71 0.81 13.24
C ARG A 364 23.92 1.38 12.06
N ASP A 365 22.64 1.04 11.96
CA ASP A 365 21.78 1.37 10.81
C ASP A 365 20.82 2.54 11.12
N THR A 366 21.29 3.53 11.88
CA THR A 366 20.47 4.67 12.31
C THR A 366 21.21 5.99 12.15
N THR A 367 20.57 6.93 11.45
CA THR A 367 21.11 8.28 11.29
C THR A 367 20.98 9.06 12.59
N VAL A 368 22.10 9.48 13.15
CA VAL A 368 22.15 10.26 14.39
C VAL A 368 22.43 11.73 14.10
N GLN A 369 21.49 12.61 14.46
CA GLN A 369 21.65 14.06 14.35
C GLN A 369 21.79 14.71 15.72
N VAL A 370 22.88 15.46 15.92
CA VAL A 370 23.12 16.20 17.16
C VAL A 370 22.80 17.68 16.96
N VAL A 371 21.83 18.19 17.72
CA VAL A 371 21.39 19.60 17.65
C VAL A 371 22.10 20.41 18.74
N PRO A 372 22.77 21.52 18.39
CA PRO A 372 23.42 22.39 19.36
C PRO A 372 22.38 23.06 20.27
N MET A 373 22.56 22.87 21.57
CA MET A 373 21.71 23.44 22.63
C MET A 373 22.29 24.80 23.04
N SER A 374 21.44 25.82 23.19
CA SER A 374 21.87 27.12 23.71
C SER A 374 22.45 26.95 25.12
N ARG A 375 23.71 27.37 25.32
CA ARG A 375 24.29 27.47 26.66
C ARG A 375 23.56 28.59 27.41
N GLU A 376 23.09 28.31 28.62
CA GLU A 376 22.79 29.39 29.57
C GLU A 376 24.05 30.24 29.70
N LYS A 377 23.95 31.54 29.43
CA LYS A 377 24.98 32.50 29.84
C LYS A 377 25.01 32.43 31.37
N ARG A 378 26.10 31.89 31.91
CA ARG A 378 26.40 31.97 33.34
C ARG A 378 26.57 33.40 33.77
#